data_AF-A0A2G1ZTS4-F1
#
_entry.id   AF-A0A2G1ZTS4-F1
#
_cell.length_a   1.000
_cell.length_b   1.000
_cell.length_c   1.000
_cell.angle_alpha   90.00
_cell.angle_beta   90.00
_cell.angle_gamma   90.00
#
_symmetry.space_group_name_H-M   'P 1'
#
loop_
_entity.id
_entity.type
_entity.pdbx_description
1 polymer ?
#
loop_
_entity_poly.entity_id
_entity_poly.type
_entity_poly.pdbx_seq_one_letter_code
_entity_poly.pdbx_strand_id
1 'polypeptide(L)'
;MLRALTAVFALLTSSALYAQEVTTYTLDNGMDVVVIEDHRAPVVVQMVWYRIGSADEPVGASGVAHFLEHLLFKETENMASGEMSATVAANGGSDNAFTSYDYTAYYQRVAADRLELMMRMESDRMNNLRITEADIETERNVVLEERA
;
A
#
# COMPACT_ATOMS: atom_id res chain seq x y z
N MET A 1 37.71 -56.43 15.30
CA MET A 1 37.65 -56.02 13.89
C MET A 1 36.53 -55.00 13.75
N LEU A 2 36.90 -53.84 13.21
CA LEU A 2 36.15 -52.60 13.08
C LEU A 2 35.13 -52.67 11.93
N ARG A 3 33.96 -52.03 12.09
CA ARG A 3 33.22 -51.20 11.09
C ARG A 3 31.75 -51.04 11.57
N ALA A 4 31.47 -50.03 12.37
CA ALA A 4 31.15 -48.65 11.97
C ALA A 4 29.70 -48.52 11.47
N LEU A 5 28.86 -48.07 12.41
CA LEU A 5 27.47 -47.65 12.27
C LEU A 5 27.40 -46.44 11.33
N THR A 6 26.69 -46.55 10.20
CA THR A 6 26.37 -45.38 9.37
C THR A 6 25.10 -44.75 9.92
N ALA A 7 25.24 -43.83 10.87
CA ALA A 7 24.13 -42.99 11.30
C ALA A 7 23.85 -41.93 10.22
N VAL A 8 22.65 -41.99 9.65
CA VAL A 8 22.10 -40.95 8.78
C VAL A 8 21.90 -39.70 9.63
N PHE A 9 22.76 -38.70 9.44
CA PHE A 9 22.54 -37.36 10.01
C PHE A 9 21.61 -36.61 9.05
N ALA A 10 20.30 -36.69 9.30
CA ALA A 10 19.36 -35.74 8.72
C ALA A 10 19.67 -34.38 9.36
N LEU A 11 20.31 -33.48 8.62
CA LEU A 11 20.32 -32.06 8.99
C LEU A 11 18.87 -31.57 8.90
N LEU A 12 18.19 -31.56 10.05
CA LEU A 12 17.06 -30.68 10.28
C LEU A 12 17.61 -29.26 10.27
N THR A 13 17.68 -28.64 9.09
CA THR A 13 17.79 -27.19 9.00
C THR A 13 16.51 -26.66 9.61
N SER A 14 16.56 -26.29 10.88
CA SER A 14 15.55 -25.44 11.49
C SER A 14 15.52 -24.18 10.63
N SER A 15 14.49 -24.05 9.80
CA SER A 15 14.08 -22.75 9.30
C SER A 15 13.77 -21.92 10.55
N ALA A 16 14.74 -21.13 11.00
CA ALA A 16 14.48 -20.13 12.02
C ALA A 16 13.29 -19.32 11.48
N LEU A 17 12.16 -19.37 12.18
CA LEU A 17 11.17 -18.32 12.05
C LEU A 17 11.91 -17.04 12.44
N TYR A 18 12.43 -16.31 11.46
CA TYR A 18 12.93 -14.97 11.67
C TYR A 18 11.74 -14.15 12.14
N ALA A 19 11.66 -13.87 13.44
CA ALA A 19 10.75 -12.86 13.94
C ALA A 19 11.17 -11.55 13.27
N GLN A 20 10.26 -10.99 12.47
CA GLN A 20 10.50 -9.72 11.80
C GLN A 20 10.65 -8.64 12.88
N GLU A 21 11.69 -7.80 12.77
CA GLU A 21 11.87 -6.70 13.71
C GLU A 21 10.81 -5.64 13.40
N VAL A 22 9.97 -5.33 14.40
CA VAL A 22 8.89 -4.35 14.28
C VAL A 22 9.23 -3.14 15.13
N THR A 23 9.37 -1.99 14.47
CA THR A 23 9.58 -0.70 15.12
C THR A 23 8.35 0.17 14.91
N THR A 24 7.91 0.87 15.95
CA THR A 24 6.76 1.77 15.88
C THR A 24 7.14 3.16 16.39
N TYR A 25 6.56 4.19 15.78
CA TYR A 25 6.68 5.57 16.23
C TYR A 25 5.46 6.38 15.76
N THR A 26 5.20 7.47 16.45
CA THR A 26 4.16 8.45 16.09
C THR A 26 4.87 9.74 15.68
N LEU A 27 4.53 10.26 14.50
CA LEU A 27 5.04 11.54 14.00
C LEU A 27 4.41 12.72 14.75
N ASP A 28 5.02 13.90 14.66
CA ASP A 28 4.51 15.12 15.31
C ASP A 28 3.10 15.52 14.85
N ASN A 29 2.69 15.11 13.65
CA ASN A 29 1.34 15.33 13.11
C ASN A 29 0.32 14.27 13.57
N GLY A 30 0.71 13.32 14.42
CA GLY A 30 -0.13 12.25 14.96
C GLY A 30 -0.24 11.01 14.07
N MET A 31 0.47 10.93 12.94
CA MET A 31 0.48 9.73 12.11
C MET A 31 1.31 8.62 12.78
N ASP A 32 0.69 7.46 12.98
CA ASP A 32 1.37 6.25 13.43
C ASP A 32 2.13 5.60 12.27
N VAL A 33 3.35 5.17 12.54
CA VAL A 33 4.21 4.48 11.58
C VAL A 33 4.67 3.16 12.18
N VAL A 34 4.54 2.11 11.37
CA VAL A 34 5.02 0.77 11.68
C VAL A 34 6.03 0.37 10.61
N VAL A 35 7.26 0.08 11.02
CA VAL A 35 8.31 -0.43 10.16
C VAL A 35 8.55 -1.89 10.50
N ILE A 36 8.52 -2.73 9.48
CA ILE A 36 8.77 -4.16 9.62
C ILE A 36 10.01 -4.49 8.77
N GLU A 37 11.16 -4.70 9.41
CA GLU A 37 12.45 -4.85 8.72
C GLU A 37 12.68 -6.29 8.25
N ASP A 38 12.91 -6.44 6.94
CA ASP A 38 13.26 -7.71 6.29
C ASP A 38 14.17 -7.47 5.09
N HIS A 39 15.42 -7.92 5.21
CA HIS A 39 16.46 -7.71 4.20
C HIS A 39 16.65 -8.91 3.25
N ARG A 40 15.70 -9.85 3.17
CA ARG A 40 15.81 -11.02 2.27
C ARG A 40 15.78 -10.64 0.78
N ALA A 41 15.19 -9.50 0.43
CA ALA A 41 15.18 -8.95 -0.91
C ALA A 41 15.25 -7.40 -0.85
N PRO A 42 15.87 -6.74 -1.85
CA PRO A 42 15.95 -5.28 -1.92
C PRO A 42 14.63 -4.66 -2.42
N VAL A 43 13.51 -5.05 -1.82
CA VAL A 43 12.14 -4.64 -2.18
C VAL A 43 11.43 -4.15 -0.92
N VAL A 44 10.62 -3.12 -1.05
CA VAL A 44 9.78 -2.59 0.02
C VAL A 44 8.32 -2.61 -0.41
N VAL A 45 7.42 -2.84 0.55
CA VAL A 45 6.00 -2.53 0.42
C VAL A 45 5.72 -1.36 1.34
N GLN A 46 5.38 -0.21 0.76
CA GLN A 46 4.85 0.92 1.52
C GLN A 46 3.33 0.82 1.50
N MET A 47 2.69 1.08 2.64
CA MET A 47 1.23 1.21 2.72
C MET A 47 0.86 2.47 3.50
N VAL A 48 -0.22 3.12 3.08
CA VAL A 48 -0.92 4.15 3.89
C VAL A 48 -2.32 3.63 4.18
N TRP A 49 -2.66 3.59 5.46
CA TRP A 49 -3.96 3.10 5.94
C TRP A 49 -4.76 4.25 6.52
N TYR A 50 -5.89 4.55 5.90
CA TYR A 50 -6.85 5.51 6.43
C TYR A 50 -7.89 4.77 7.27
N ARG A 51 -8.10 5.25 8.50
CA ARG A 51 -9.11 4.70 9.43
C ARG A 51 -10.51 5.26 9.09
N ILE A 52 -10.95 4.97 7.88
CA ILE A 52 -12.29 5.28 7.38
C ILE A 52 -12.64 4.23 6.31
N GLY A 53 -13.84 3.68 6.36
CA GLY A 53 -14.33 2.77 5.32
C GLY A 53 -15.81 2.95 5.04
N SER A 54 -16.42 1.97 4.38
CA SER A 54 -17.84 2.05 4.00
C SER A 54 -18.81 2.08 5.20
N ALA A 55 -18.39 1.61 6.39
CA ALA A 55 -19.23 1.68 7.59
C ALA A 55 -19.38 3.10 8.15
N ASP A 56 -18.47 4.02 7.79
CA ASP A 56 -18.47 5.42 8.24
C ASP A 56 -19.31 6.34 7.34
N GLU A 57 -19.86 5.81 6.25
CA GLU A 57 -20.58 6.59 5.25
C GLU A 57 -21.94 7.08 5.76
N PRO A 58 -22.32 8.35 5.50
CA PRO A 58 -23.61 8.85 5.90
C PRO A 58 -24.73 8.20 5.07
N VAL A 59 -25.89 8.04 5.70
CA VAL A 59 -27.09 7.51 5.03
C VAL A 59 -27.40 8.35 3.80
N GLY A 60 -27.55 7.69 2.65
CA GLY A 60 -27.81 8.34 1.36
C GLY A 60 -26.55 8.68 0.53
N ALA A 61 -25.35 8.43 1.06
CA ALA A 61 -24.08 8.63 0.34
C ALA A 61 -23.20 7.36 0.37
N SER A 62 -23.80 6.20 0.10
CA SER A 62 -23.07 4.93 0.09
C SER A 62 -22.08 4.83 -1.08
N GLY A 63 -20.89 4.30 -0.83
CA GLY A 63 -19.80 4.13 -1.79
C GLY A 63 -18.84 5.31 -1.89
N VAL A 64 -18.97 6.34 -1.04
CA VAL A 64 -18.06 7.50 -1.03
C VAL A 64 -16.63 7.11 -0.66
N ALA A 65 -16.42 6.17 0.26
CA ALA A 65 -15.07 5.73 0.64
C ALA A 65 -14.35 5.07 -0.54
N HIS A 66 -15.05 4.14 -1.21
CA HIS A 66 -14.54 3.50 -2.42
C HIS A 66 -14.40 4.50 -3.58
N PHE A 67 -15.31 5.45 -3.71
CA PHE A 67 -15.21 6.46 -4.75
C PHE A 67 -14.01 7.39 -4.54
N LEU A 68 -13.71 7.76 -3.29
CA LEU A 68 -12.52 8.52 -2.96
C LEU A 68 -11.24 7.72 -3.24
N GLU A 69 -11.26 6.40 -3.06
CA GLU A 69 -10.17 5.51 -3.47
C GLU A 69 -9.75 5.70 -4.92
N HIS A 70 -10.73 5.73 -5.83
CA HIS A 70 -10.48 5.99 -7.26
C HIS A 70 -9.95 7.40 -7.50
N LEU A 71 -10.51 8.39 -6.79
CA LEU A 71 -10.14 9.79 -6.99
C LEU A 71 -8.73 10.11 -6.48
N LEU A 72 -8.16 9.34 -5.54
CA LEU A 72 -6.78 9.53 -5.09
C LEU A 72 -5.70 9.18 -6.13
N PHE A 73 -6.10 8.70 -7.30
CA PHE A 73 -5.20 8.52 -8.46
C PHE A 73 -5.29 9.67 -9.47
N LYS A 74 -6.11 10.70 -9.20
CA LYS A 74 -6.23 11.91 -10.02
C LYS A 74 -5.12 12.91 -9.72
N GLU A 75 -5.13 14.01 -10.47
CA GLU A 75 -4.13 15.06 -10.39
C GLU A 75 -4.00 15.64 -8.98
N THR A 76 -2.78 16.03 -8.62
CA THR A 76 -2.45 16.86 -7.46
C THR A 76 -1.80 18.16 -7.94
N GLU A 77 -1.41 19.03 -7.03
CA GLU A 77 -0.58 20.20 -7.40
C GLU A 77 0.76 19.81 -8.09
N ASN A 78 1.32 18.63 -7.75
CA ASN A 78 2.66 18.22 -8.16
C ASN A 78 2.73 16.95 -9.02
N MET A 79 1.58 16.31 -9.30
CA MET A 79 1.50 15.02 -9.97
C MET A 79 0.28 14.96 -10.89
N ALA A 80 0.46 14.57 -12.15
CA ALA A 80 -0.64 14.40 -13.09
C ALA A 80 -1.51 13.17 -12.77
N SER A 81 -2.75 13.16 -13.26
CA SER A 81 -3.63 11.99 -13.13
C SER A 81 -2.96 10.72 -13.69
N GLY A 82 -2.94 9.65 -12.88
CA GLY A 82 -2.30 8.37 -13.22
C GLY A 82 -0.77 8.36 -13.16
N GLU A 83 -0.11 9.48 -12.86
CA GLU A 83 1.35 9.56 -12.79
C GLU A 83 1.93 8.71 -11.65
N MET A 84 1.20 8.50 -10.55
CA MET A 84 1.61 7.59 -9.47
C MET A 84 1.84 6.18 -10.00
N SER A 85 0.80 5.57 -10.60
CA SER A 85 0.89 4.21 -11.12
C SER A 85 1.89 4.11 -12.28
N ALA A 86 1.98 5.14 -13.13
CA ALA A 86 3.00 5.19 -14.19
C ALA A 86 4.43 5.21 -13.63
N THR A 87 4.66 6.00 -12.57
CA THR A 87 5.96 6.08 -11.88
C THR A 87 6.31 4.77 -11.17
N VAL A 88 5.35 4.14 -10.50
CA VAL A 88 5.54 2.82 -9.88
C VAL A 88 5.93 1.78 -10.93
N ALA A 89 5.18 1.71 -12.04
CA ALA A 89 5.47 0.79 -13.14
C ALA A 89 6.84 1.06 -13.80
N ALA A 90 7.20 2.33 -14.01
CA ALA A 90 8.50 2.72 -14.56
C ALA A 90 9.68 2.31 -13.64
N ASN A 91 9.44 2.16 -12.34
CA ASN A 91 10.41 1.65 -11.37
C ASN A 91 10.30 0.12 -11.16
N GLY A 92 9.59 -0.59 -12.04
CA GLY A 92 9.43 -2.05 -11.98
C GLY A 92 8.56 -2.54 -10.83
N GLY A 93 7.75 -1.65 -10.24
CA GLY A 93 6.88 -1.94 -9.12
C GLY A 93 5.46 -2.30 -9.52
N SER A 94 4.62 -2.49 -8.50
CA SER A 94 3.17 -2.56 -8.64
C SER A 94 2.48 -1.82 -7.50
N ASP A 95 1.37 -1.17 -7.80
CA ASP A 95 0.54 -0.45 -6.85
C ASP A 95 -0.91 -0.95 -6.93
N ASN A 96 -1.63 -0.75 -5.84
CA ASN A 96 -3.09 -0.90 -5.82
C ASN A 96 -3.67 -0.19 -4.59
N ALA A 97 -5.00 -0.19 -4.51
CA ALA A 97 -5.75 0.23 -3.35
C ALA A 97 -6.88 -0.76 -3.05
N PHE A 98 -7.47 -0.62 -1.87
CA PHE A 98 -8.68 -1.35 -1.51
C PHE A 98 -9.40 -0.69 -0.33
N THR A 99 -10.73 -0.69 -0.40
CA THR A 99 -11.63 -0.18 0.63
C THR A 99 -12.42 -1.33 1.27
N SER A 100 -12.51 -1.29 2.60
CA SER A 100 -13.28 -2.23 3.42
C SER A 100 -14.37 -1.48 4.20
N TYR A 101 -14.96 -2.14 5.20
CA TYR A 101 -15.89 -1.51 6.14
C TYR A 101 -15.20 -0.48 7.03
N ASP A 102 -14.00 -0.78 7.52
CA ASP A 102 -13.34 -0.03 8.60
C ASP A 102 -12.12 0.80 8.14
N TYR A 103 -11.70 0.64 6.88
CA TYR A 103 -10.50 1.28 6.35
C TYR A 103 -10.50 1.38 4.82
N THR A 104 -9.67 2.30 4.31
CA THR A 104 -9.20 2.35 2.93
C THR A 104 -7.68 2.35 2.96
N ALA A 105 -7.06 1.47 2.18
CA ALA A 105 -5.62 1.31 2.15
C ALA A 105 -5.09 1.44 0.73
N TYR A 106 -3.91 2.05 0.62
CA TYR A 106 -3.17 2.16 -0.63
C TYR A 106 -1.78 1.62 -0.42
N TYR A 107 -1.21 0.98 -1.44
CA TYR A 107 0.14 0.44 -1.34
C TYR A 107 0.92 0.51 -2.64
N GLN A 108 2.24 0.55 -2.49
CA GLN A 108 3.20 0.41 -3.59
C GLN A 108 4.25 -0.62 -3.19
N ARG A 109 4.53 -1.55 -4.10
CA ARG A 109 5.65 -2.49 -4.02
C ARG A 109 6.71 -2.04 -5.02
N VAL A 110 7.88 -1.63 -4.53
CA VAL A 110 8.98 -1.09 -5.35
C VAL A 110 10.34 -1.56 -4.83
N ALA A 111 11.41 -1.29 -5.57
CA ALA A 111 12.77 -1.44 -5.04
C ALA A 111 12.97 -0.59 -3.78
N ALA A 112 13.72 -1.10 -2.80
CA ALA A 112 13.88 -0.45 -1.49
C ALA A 112 14.49 0.96 -1.57
N ASP A 113 15.32 1.22 -2.58
CA ASP A 113 15.93 2.53 -2.86
C ASP A 113 14.95 3.55 -3.51
N ARG A 114 13.67 3.18 -3.68
CA ARG A 114 12.59 4.06 -4.12
C ARG A 114 11.58 4.40 -3.03
N LEU A 115 11.79 3.91 -1.80
CA LEU A 115 10.89 4.19 -0.67
C LEU A 115 10.63 5.68 -0.47
N GLU A 116 11.68 6.51 -0.49
CA GLU A 116 11.56 7.95 -0.31
C GLU A 116 10.68 8.60 -1.40
N LEU A 117 10.80 8.15 -2.65
CA LEU A 117 9.98 8.63 -3.75
C LEU A 117 8.49 8.30 -3.49
N MET A 118 8.19 7.07 -3.11
CA MET A 118 6.82 6.64 -2.82
C MET A 118 6.22 7.38 -1.63
N MET A 119 7.01 7.62 -0.58
CA MET A 119 6.58 8.40 0.59
C MET A 119 6.26 9.86 0.21
N ARG A 120 7.06 10.47 -0.66
CA ARG A 120 6.81 11.83 -1.16
C ARG A 120 5.51 11.91 -1.97
N MET A 121 5.30 10.96 -2.89
CA MET A 121 4.10 10.94 -3.74
C MET A 121 2.82 10.68 -2.93
N GLU A 122 2.88 9.79 -1.93
CA GLU A 122 1.77 9.53 -1.01
C GLU A 122 1.45 10.74 -0.14
N SER A 123 2.49 11.40 0.41
CA SER A 123 2.30 12.64 1.16
C SER A 123 1.68 13.76 0.33
N ASP A 124 2.02 13.83 -0.96
CA ASP A 124 1.48 14.83 -1.87
C ASP A 124 0.00 14.60 -2.16
N ARG A 125 -0.40 13.39 -2.59
CA ARG A 125 -1.83 13.11 -2.84
C ARG A 125 -2.70 13.14 -1.59
N MET A 126 -2.13 12.94 -0.41
CA MET A 126 -2.84 13.09 0.87
C MET A 126 -3.28 14.55 1.12
N ASN A 127 -2.51 15.53 0.63
CA ASN A 127 -2.73 16.95 0.99
C ASN A 127 -3.14 17.83 -0.19
N ASN A 128 -2.75 17.46 -1.41
CA ASN A 128 -2.77 18.36 -2.57
C ASN A 128 -3.63 17.82 -3.72
N LEU A 129 -4.57 16.91 -3.44
CA LEU A 129 -5.45 16.32 -4.46
C LEU A 129 -6.34 17.39 -5.12
N ARG A 130 -6.38 17.39 -6.45
CA ARG A 130 -7.17 18.32 -7.27
C ARG A 130 -8.20 17.52 -8.05
N ILE A 131 -9.45 17.59 -7.59
CA ILE A 131 -10.57 16.89 -8.20
C ILE A 131 -11.39 17.88 -9.02
N THR A 132 -11.62 17.56 -10.29
CA THR A 132 -12.55 18.31 -11.15
C THR A 132 -13.91 17.61 -11.24
N GLU A 133 -14.96 18.34 -11.65
CA GLU A 133 -16.28 17.72 -11.89
C GLU A 133 -16.20 16.62 -12.97
N ALA A 134 -15.35 16.80 -13.97
CA ALA A 134 -15.16 15.80 -15.02
C ALA A 134 -14.54 14.49 -14.47
N ASP A 135 -13.61 14.59 -13.51
CA ASP A 135 -13.05 13.42 -12.83
C ASP A 135 -14.13 12.68 -12.04
N ILE A 136 -14.98 13.43 -11.33
CA ILE A 136 -16.09 12.87 -10.56
C ILE A 136 -17.07 12.13 -11.47
N GLU A 137 -17.49 12.74 -12.57
CA GLU A 137 -18.42 12.12 -13.52
C GLU A 137 -17.84 10.85 -14.14
N THR A 138 -16.57 10.90 -14.53
CA THR A 138 -15.87 9.77 -15.16
C THR A 138 -15.75 8.60 -14.19
N GLU A 139 -15.18 8.83 -13.00
CA GLU A 139 -14.97 7.77 -12.01
C GLU A 139 -16.30 7.24 -11.46
N ARG A 140 -17.34 8.08 -11.38
CA ARG A 140 -18.66 7.61 -10.95
C ARG A 140 -19.17 6.52 -11.90
N ASN A 141 -19.00 6.71 -13.21
CA ASN A 141 -19.39 5.70 -14.18
C ASN A 141 -18.55 4.43 -14.05
N VAL A 142 -17.23 4.55 -13.84
CA VAL A 142 -16.35 3.39 -13.59
C VAL A 142 -16.80 2.59 -12.38
N VAL A 143 -17.03 3.24 -11.24
CA VAL A 143 -17.47 2.57 -10.00
C VAL A 143 -18.85 1.93 -10.15
N LEU A 144 -19.74 2.50 -10.96
CA LEU A 144 -21.03 1.89 -11.27
C LEU A 144 -20.88 0.61 -12.09
N GLU A 145 -19.96 0.58 -13.06
CA GLU A 145 -19.66 -0.62 -13.85
C GLU A 145 -19.00 -1.73 -12.99
N GLU A 146 -18.20 -1.39 -11.98
CA GLU A 146 -17.61 -2.38 -11.06
C GLU A 146 -18.63 -3.05 -10.13
N ARG A 147 -19.79 -2.41 -9.95
CA ARG A 147 -20.89 -2.91 -9.11
C ARG A 147 -21.98 -3.65 -9.90
N ALA A 148 -21.95 -3.57 -11.24
CA ALA A 148 -22.95 -4.15 -12.14
C ALA A 148 -22.74 -5.67 -12.35
#